data_AF-A0A8I1S7W1-F1
#
_entry.id   AF-A0A8I1S7W1-F1
#
_cell.length_a   1.000
_cell.length_b   1.000
_cell.length_c   1.000
_cell.angle_alpha   90.00
_cell.angle_beta   90.00
_cell.angle_gamma   90.00
#
_symmetry.space_group_name_H-M   'P 1'
#
loop_
_entity.id
_entity.type
_entity.pdbx_description
1 polymer ?
#
loop_
_entity_poly.entity_id
_entity_poly.type
_entity_poly.pdbx_seq_one_letter_code
_entity_poly.pdbx_strand_id
1 'polypeptide(L)'
;MGMLMGLKGTGAYRIEPATAQRWDDVVSVMGTRGDPTTCWCQFFHLRGRAWDTASRADKRGALEQQVCGGEPPPGLLAYDDDGVVGWCQIGPKDSFARLAATMVSRPPADALDPDRLWAVTCFVVPVAQRGRGVASALLIGAADLAPGGSKAIR
;
A
#
# COMPACT_ATOMS: atom_id res chain seq x y z
N MET A 1 -17.58 3.09 -16.83
CA MET A 1 -16.53 2.56 -17.72
C MET A 1 -15.37 3.57 -17.75
N GLY A 2 -14.64 3.68 -16.63
CA GLY A 2 -13.48 4.57 -16.52
C GLY A 2 -12.22 3.77 -16.74
N MET A 3 -11.44 4.15 -17.75
CA MET A 3 -10.21 3.48 -18.15
C MET A 3 -9.12 3.78 -17.11
N LEU A 4 -8.79 2.79 -16.27
CA LEU A 4 -7.62 2.82 -15.38
C LEU A 4 -6.37 2.88 -16.25
N MET A 5 -5.85 4.08 -16.51
CA MET A 5 -4.57 4.28 -17.17
C MET A 5 -3.46 3.89 -16.18
N GLY A 6 -2.73 2.81 -16.50
CA GLY A 6 -1.59 2.34 -15.71
C GLY A 6 -0.55 3.45 -15.49
N LEU A 7 -0.02 3.51 -14.27
CA LEU A 7 0.99 4.47 -13.87
C LEU A 7 2.31 4.10 -14.57
N LYS A 8 2.94 5.07 -15.25
CA LYS A 8 4.19 4.85 -15.98
C LYS A 8 5.33 4.58 -14.98
N GLY A 9 5.61 3.30 -14.71
CA GLY A 9 6.77 2.90 -13.93
C GLY A 9 8.09 3.23 -14.64
N THR A 10 9.13 3.50 -13.87
CA THR A 10 10.50 3.72 -14.37
C THR A 10 11.04 2.43 -14.98
N GLY A 11 11.04 2.34 -16.32
CA GLY A 11 11.91 1.53 -17.19
C GLY A 11 11.92 0.00 -17.09
N ALA A 12 11.69 -0.60 -15.92
CA ALA A 12 11.84 -2.04 -15.67
C ALA A 12 10.62 -2.70 -14.99
N TYR A 13 9.68 -1.90 -14.47
CA TYR A 13 8.51 -2.40 -13.75
C TYR A 13 7.26 -1.68 -14.20
N ARG A 14 6.20 -2.45 -14.47
CA ARG A 14 4.83 -1.93 -14.65
C ARG A 14 4.18 -1.79 -13.29
N ILE A 15 3.66 -0.60 -12.97
CA ILE A 15 3.00 -0.33 -11.69
C ILE A 15 1.49 -0.20 -11.91
N GLU A 16 0.72 -1.00 -11.18
CA GLU A 16 -0.73 -1.06 -11.34
C GLU A 16 -1.43 -0.88 -9.99
N PRO A 17 -2.61 -0.24 -9.97
CA PRO A 17 -3.41 -0.18 -8.76
C PRO A 17 -3.97 -1.54 -8.34
N ALA A 18 -3.99 -1.78 -7.04
CA ALA A 18 -4.55 -2.99 -6.46
C ALA A 18 -6.08 -2.94 -6.43
N THR A 19 -6.70 -3.40 -7.51
CA THR A 19 -8.16 -3.50 -7.65
C THR A 19 -8.64 -4.92 -7.40
N ALA A 20 -9.96 -5.11 -7.32
CA ALA A 20 -10.59 -6.43 -7.15
C ALA A 20 -10.07 -7.49 -8.13
N GLN A 21 -9.82 -7.12 -9.39
CA GLN A 21 -9.32 -8.03 -10.44
C GLN A 21 -7.89 -8.52 -10.21
N ARG A 22 -7.13 -7.85 -9.33
CA ARG A 22 -5.74 -8.19 -9.00
C ARG A 22 -5.58 -8.75 -7.59
N TRP A 23 -6.69 -9.15 -6.95
CA TRP A 23 -6.64 -9.72 -5.61
C TRP A 23 -5.71 -10.95 -5.53
N ASP A 24 -5.76 -11.84 -6.54
CA ASP A 24 -4.89 -13.02 -6.57
C ASP A 24 -3.40 -12.64 -6.65
N ASP A 25 -3.05 -11.52 -7.30
CA ASP A 25 -1.69 -11.01 -7.34
C ASP A 25 -1.26 -10.43 -5.97
N VAL A 26 -2.18 -9.78 -5.25
CA VAL A 26 -1.96 -9.36 -3.86
C VAL A 26 -1.69 -10.59 -2.99
N VAL A 27 -2.49 -11.64 -3.11
CA VAL A 27 -2.29 -12.89 -2.37
C VAL A 27 -0.92 -13.52 -2.71
N SER A 28 -0.56 -13.55 -3.99
CA SER A 28 0.71 -14.10 -4.47
C SER A 28 1.92 -13.40 -3.86
N VAL A 29 1.97 -12.06 -3.91
CA VAL A 29 3.11 -11.28 -3.42
C VAL A 29 3.26 -11.30 -1.90
N MET A 30 2.15 -11.43 -1.17
CA MET A 30 2.19 -11.64 0.28
C MET A 30 2.85 -12.97 0.67
N GLY A 31 2.78 -13.98 -0.22
CA GLY A 31 3.48 -15.25 -0.10
C GLY A 31 3.00 -16.12 1.07
N THR A 32 3.88 -17.03 1.50
CA THR A 32 3.56 -18.06 2.51
C THR A 32 4.37 -17.94 3.80
N ARG A 33 5.32 -17.00 3.88
CA ARG A 33 6.22 -16.82 5.04
C ARG A 33 6.56 -15.36 5.33
N GLY A 34 7.02 -15.11 6.55
CA GLY A 34 7.47 -13.80 7.03
C GLY A 34 6.30 -12.92 7.49
N ASP A 35 6.63 -11.68 7.88
CA ASP A 35 5.65 -10.72 8.41
C ASP A 35 4.41 -10.53 7.53
N PRO A 36 4.52 -10.46 6.17
CA PRO A 36 3.36 -10.29 5.31
C PRO A 36 2.26 -11.28 5.69
N THR A 37 2.54 -12.59 5.76
CA THR A 37 1.52 -13.63 6.03
C THR A 37 0.83 -13.58 7.38
N THR A 38 1.26 -12.67 8.25
CA THR A 38 0.66 -12.45 9.57
C THR A 38 0.02 -11.08 9.71
N CYS A 39 0.52 -10.07 8.98
CA CYS A 39 0.07 -8.70 9.13
C CYS A 39 -1.04 -8.31 8.14
N TRP A 40 -0.99 -8.81 6.89
CA TRP A 40 -1.71 -8.34 5.68
C TRP A 40 -2.23 -6.91 5.84
N CYS A 41 -1.24 -6.03 6.03
CA CYS A 41 -1.32 -4.59 5.97
C CYS A 41 -2.25 -3.89 6.98
N GLN A 42 -2.75 -4.61 7.99
CA GLN A 42 -3.61 -4.02 9.02
C GLN A 42 -2.85 -3.40 10.21
N PHE A 43 -1.51 -3.51 10.25
CA PHE A 43 -0.73 -2.97 11.37
C PHE A 43 -1.03 -1.49 11.58
N PHE A 44 -1.00 -0.66 10.53
CA PHE A 44 -1.25 0.76 10.66
C PHE A 44 -2.73 1.14 10.76
N HIS A 45 -3.65 0.26 10.35
CA HIS A 45 -5.09 0.45 10.49
C HIS A 45 -5.60 0.13 11.91
N LEU A 46 -5.06 -0.91 12.57
CA LEU A 46 -5.56 -1.40 13.86
C LEU A 46 -4.68 -0.95 15.04
N ARG A 47 -5.28 -0.56 16.17
CA ARG A 47 -4.55 -0.16 17.39
C ARG A 47 -4.94 -1.01 18.60
N GLY A 48 -3.99 -1.15 19.53
CA GLY A 48 -4.19 -1.76 20.84
C GLY A 48 -4.92 -3.11 20.72
N ARG A 49 -5.98 -3.26 21.52
CA ARG A 49 -6.76 -4.50 21.58
C ARG A 49 -7.26 -4.98 20.21
N ALA A 50 -7.65 -4.08 19.30
CA ALA A 50 -8.12 -4.47 17.97
C ALA A 50 -7.03 -5.19 17.14
N TRP A 51 -5.75 -4.80 17.31
CA TRP A 51 -4.63 -5.51 16.70
C TRP A 51 -4.33 -6.84 17.38
N ASP A 52 -4.36 -6.83 18.71
CA ASP A 52 -3.98 -7.98 19.55
C ASP A 52 -4.96 -9.14 19.39
N THR A 53 -6.25 -8.85 19.21
CA THR A 53 -7.30 -9.87 19.07
C THR A 53 -7.58 -10.27 17.62
N ALA A 54 -7.17 -9.48 16.63
CA ALA A 54 -7.42 -9.79 15.23
C ALA A 54 -6.58 -10.99 14.77
N SER A 55 -7.26 -12.04 14.31
CA SER A 55 -6.63 -13.23 13.75
C SER A 55 -5.98 -12.93 12.40
N ARG A 56 -5.16 -13.87 11.91
CA ARG A 56 -4.59 -13.77 10.56
C ARG A 56 -5.68 -13.76 9.48
N ALA A 57 -6.76 -14.52 9.69
CA ALA A 57 -7.89 -14.57 8.77
C ALA A 57 -8.64 -13.23 8.74
N ASP A 58 -8.84 -12.59 9.91
CA ASP A 58 -9.46 -11.27 9.99
C ASP A 58 -8.63 -10.22 9.24
N LYS A 59 -7.30 -10.24 9.42
CA LYS A 59 -6.38 -9.30 8.75
C LYS A 59 -6.36 -9.49 7.23
N ARG A 60 -6.36 -10.75 6.77
CA ARG A 60 -6.50 -11.09 5.35
C ARG A 60 -7.83 -10.59 4.78
N GLY A 61 -8.94 -10.87 5.47
CA GLY A 61 -10.27 -10.47 5.05
C GLY A 61 -10.44 -8.95 5.00
N ALA A 62 -9.85 -8.22 5.95
CA ALA A 62 -9.84 -6.77 5.93
C ALA A 62 -9.09 -6.21 4.71
N LEU A 63 -7.93 -6.77 4.35
CA LEU A 63 -7.21 -6.35 3.14
C LEU A 63 -7.99 -6.69 1.87
N GLU A 64 -8.64 -7.86 1.82
CA GLU A 64 -9.50 -8.25 0.70
C GLU A 64 -10.66 -7.26 0.52
N GLN A 65 -11.32 -6.88 1.62
CA GLN A 65 -12.37 -5.87 1.59
C GLN A 65 -11.86 -4.51 1.13
N GLN A 66 -10.65 -4.11 1.54
CA GLN A 66 -10.02 -2.86 1.09
C GLN A 66 -9.74 -2.89 -0.42
N VAL A 67 -9.17 -3.98 -0.93
CA VAL A 67 -8.82 -4.13 -2.36
C VAL A 67 -10.07 -4.24 -3.24
N CYS A 68 -11.09 -4.94 -2.76
CA CYS A 68 -12.34 -5.15 -3.48
C CYS A 68 -13.35 -4.01 -3.29
N GLY A 69 -13.16 -3.15 -2.29
CA GLY A 69 -14.10 -2.10 -1.86
C GLY A 69 -14.17 -0.88 -2.78
N GLY A 70 -13.23 -0.71 -3.71
CA GLY A 70 -13.23 0.36 -4.70
C GLY A 70 -12.28 1.52 -4.38
N GLU A 71 -12.52 2.68 -4.99
CA GLU A 71 -11.59 3.80 -5.07
C GLU A 71 -11.50 4.65 -3.77
N PRO A 72 -10.29 5.13 -3.39
CA PRO A 72 -9.02 4.81 -4.01
C PRO A 72 -8.54 3.39 -3.64
N PRO A 73 -7.83 2.70 -4.54
CA PRO A 73 -7.25 1.39 -4.23
C PRO A 73 -6.28 1.53 -3.05
N PRO A 74 -6.23 0.54 -2.14
CA PRO A 74 -5.44 0.63 -0.90
C PRO A 74 -3.93 0.43 -1.12
N GLY A 75 -3.50 0.29 -2.37
CA GLY A 75 -2.15 -0.06 -2.71
C GLY A 75 -1.86 -0.18 -4.20
N LEU A 76 -0.60 -0.46 -4.48
CA LEU A 76 -0.05 -0.67 -5.80
C LEU A 76 0.69 -2.02 -5.86
N LEU A 77 0.69 -2.61 -7.04
CA LEU A 77 1.44 -3.80 -7.40
C LEU A 77 2.50 -3.46 -8.44
N ALA A 78 3.68 -4.04 -8.28
CA ALA A 78 4.74 -3.98 -9.28
C ALA A 78 4.81 -5.31 -10.04
N TYR A 79 4.94 -5.22 -11.35
CA TYR A 79 5.10 -6.36 -12.24
C TYR A 79 6.39 -6.23 -13.05
N ASP A 80 7.10 -7.34 -13.21
CA ASP A 80 8.08 -7.53 -14.28
C ASP A 80 7.50 -8.45 -15.37
N ASP A 81 8.36 -9.00 -16.23
CA ASP A 81 7.96 -9.89 -17.31
C ASP A 81 7.43 -11.26 -16.81
N ASP A 82 7.86 -11.68 -15.61
CA ASP A 82 7.52 -12.99 -15.03
C ASP A 82 6.28 -12.95 -14.12
N GLY A 83 5.86 -11.75 -13.71
CA GLY A 83 4.61 -11.55 -12.96
C GLY A 83 4.72 -10.50 -11.86
N VAL A 84 3.89 -10.66 -10.82
CA VAL A 84 3.88 -9.73 -9.68
C VAL A 84 5.12 -9.90 -8.80
N VAL A 85 5.81 -8.80 -8.53
CA VAL A 85 7.10 -8.77 -7.81
C VAL A 85 7.12 -7.83 -6.62
N GLY A 86 6.04 -7.08 -6.37
CA GLY A 86 6.00 -6.20 -5.21
C GLY A 86 4.62 -5.65 -4.92
N TRP A 87 4.43 -5.27 -3.65
CA TRP A 87 3.26 -4.59 -3.13
C TRP A 87 3.68 -3.34 -2.35
N CYS A 88 2.88 -2.29 -2.47
CA CYS A 88 2.98 -1.07 -1.67
C CYS A 88 1.59 -0.69 -1.17
N GLN A 89 1.43 -0.57 0.15
CA GLN A 89 0.21 -0.02 0.73
C GLN A 89 0.31 1.49 0.80
N ILE A 90 -0.72 2.17 0.29
CA ILE A 90 -0.84 3.61 0.32
C ILE A 90 -2.30 4.02 0.52
N GLY A 91 -2.53 5.11 1.25
CA GLY A 91 -3.85 5.70 1.37
C GLY A 91 -3.84 7.02 2.13
N PRO A 92 -5.02 7.63 2.32
CA PRO A 92 -5.19 8.79 3.19
C PRO A 92 -4.63 8.52 4.58
N LYS A 93 -3.87 9.47 5.13
CA LYS A 93 -3.15 9.28 6.40
C LYS A 93 -4.09 8.98 7.57
N ASP A 94 -5.26 9.59 7.58
CA ASP A 94 -6.31 9.42 8.58
C ASP A 94 -6.93 8.01 8.58
N SER A 95 -6.88 7.30 7.45
CA SER A 95 -7.27 5.88 7.36
C SER A 95 -6.37 4.95 8.19
N PHE A 96 -5.17 5.42 8.58
CA PHE A 96 -4.20 4.68 9.37
C PHE A 96 -4.20 5.14 10.83
N ALA A 97 -5.07 4.55 11.65
CA ALA A 97 -5.26 4.93 13.05
C ALA A 97 -3.93 5.02 13.86
N ARG A 98 -2.96 4.12 13.61
CA ARG A 98 -1.64 4.19 14.28
C ARG A 98 -0.87 5.45 13.92
N LEU A 99 -0.82 5.80 12.64
CA LEU A 99 -0.13 7.00 12.17
C LEU A 99 -0.85 8.26 12.66
N ALA A 100 -2.18 8.29 12.57
CA ALA A 100 -2.99 9.45 12.97
C ALA A 100 -2.76 9.85 14.43
N ALA A 101 -2.64 8.89 15.35
CA ALA A 101 -2.41 9.18 16.77
C ALA A 101 -0.93 9.13 17.20
N THR A 102 0.01 9.28 16.26
CA THR A 102 1.46 9.37 16.56
C THR A 102 1.96 10.79 16.34
N MET A 103 2.54 11.41 17.38
CA MET A 103 3.05 12.80 17.36
C MET A 103 4.11 13.04 16.26
N VAL A 104 5.04 12.10 16.06
CA VAL A 104 6.09 12.23 15.02
C VAL A 104 5.54 12.17 13.60
N SER A 105 4.27 11.76 13.46
CA SER A 105 3.56 11.68 12.20
C SER A 105 2.78 12.96 11.89
N ARG A 106 2.75 13.95 12.80
CA ARG A 106 2.05 15.21 12.56
C ARG A 106 2.59 15.93 11.32
N PRO A 107 1.71 16.54 10.51
CA PRO A 107 2.14 17.44 9.46
C PRO A 107 3.07 18.52 10.03
N PRO A 108 4.10 18.96 9.27
CA PRO A 108 4.76 20.23 9.53
C PRO A 108 3.73 21.36 9.66
N ALA A 109 4.04 22.39 10.47
CA ALA A 109 3.12 23.50 10.70
C ALA A 109 2.80 24.30 9.42
N ASP A 110 3.66 24.21 8.41
CA ASP A 110 3.55 24.82 7.08
C ASP A 110 3.01 23.87 6.00
N ALA A 111 2.47 22.70 6.39
CA ALA A 111 1.82 21.80 5.46
C ALA A 111 0.67 22.54 4.73
N LEU A 112 0.76 22.60 3.40
CA LEU A 112 -0.19 23.33 2.56
C LEU A 112 -1.62 22.77 2.64
N ASP A 113 -1.75 21.48 2.92
CA ASP A 113 -3.04 20.79 3.08
C ASP A 113 -2.88 19.60 4.05
N PRO A 114 -2.89 19.83 5.37
CA PRO A 114 -2.67 18.79 6.37
C PRO A 114 -3.78 17.73 6.39
N ASP A 115 -4.97 18.07 5.89
CA ASP A 115 -6.13 17.19 5.81
C ASP A 115 -6.12 16.29 4.57
N ARG A 116 -5.17 16.50 3.64
CA ARG A 116 -4.96 15.68 2.44
C ARG A 116 -3.62 14.96 2.41
N LEU A 117 -3.07 14.64 3.58
CA LEU A 117 -1.87 13.81 3.65
C LEU A 117 -2.18 12.37 3.27
N TRP A 118 -1.30 11.78 2.46
CA TRP A 118 -1.27 10.37 2.13
C TRP A 118 -0.05 9.73 2.78
N ALA A 119 -0.12 8.45 3.12
CA ALA A 119 0.99 7.73 3.73
C ALA A 119 1.23 6.39 3.02
N VAL A 120 2.50 6.05 2.85
CA VAL A 120 2.94 4.72 2.44
C VAL A 120 3.34 3.96 3.69
N THR A 121 2.61 2.89 4.01
CA THR A 121 2.75 2.20 5.30
C THR A 121 3.43 0.86 5.21
N CYS A 122 3.49 0.24 4.04
CA CYS A 122 4.02 -1.10 3.88
C CYS A 122 4.59 -1.33 2.49
N PHE A 123 5.74 -1.98 2.42
CA PHE A 123 6.26 -2.61 1.21
C PHE A 123 6.41 -4.11 1.44
N VAL A 124 5.98 -4.90 0.46
CA VAL A 124 6.32 -6.33 0.40
C VAL A 124 7.03 -6.58 -0.91
N VAL A 125 8.31 -6.96 -0.81
CA VAL A 125 9.13 -7.37 -1.96
C VAL A 125 9.67 -8.78 -1.64
N PRO A 126 9.30 -9.80 -2.44
CA PRO A 126 9.82 -11.16 -2.29
C PRO A 126 11.34 -11.16 -2.23
N VAL A 127 11.94 -12.05 -1.45
CA VAL A 127 13.39 -12.06 -1.19
C VAL A 127 14.20 -12.08 -2.48
N ALA A 128 13.81 -12.89 -3.46
CA ALA A 128 14.45 -13.00 -4.77
C ALA A 128 14.39 -11.70 -5.60
N GLN A 129 13.50 -10.77 -5.25
CA GLN A 129 13.26 -9.52 -5.98
C GLN A 129 13.86 -8.29 -5.27
N ARG A 130 14.49 -8.47 -4.11
CA ARG A 130 15.10 -7.37 -3.33
C ARG A 130 16.42 -6.88 -3.95
N GLY A 131 16.78 -5.63 -3.66
CA GLY A 131 18.01 -5.02 -4.20
C GLY A 131 17.94 -4.65 -5.68
N ARG A 132 16.79 -4.85 -6.33
CA ARG A 132 16.57 -4.61 -7.77
C ARG A 132 15.78 -3.33 -8.08
N GLY A 133 15.46 -2.52 -7.06
CA GLY A 133 14.73 -1.26 -7.24
C GLY A 133 13.20 -1.36 -7.24
N VAL A 134 12.62 -2.54 -7.00
CA VAL A 134 11.14 -2.74 -6.95
C VAL A 134 10.44 -1.77 -6.00
N ALA A 135 10.96 -1.62 -4.77
CA ALA A 135 10.38 -0.71 -3.78
C ALA A 135 10.43 0.76 -4.22
N SER A 136 11.50 1.16 -4.92
CA SER A 136 11.64 2.51 -5.47
C SER A 136 10.62 2.77 -6.56
N ALA A 137 10.41 1.81 -7.48
CA ALA A 137 9.40 1.93 -8.53
C ALA A 137 7.98 2.02 -7.95
N LEU A 138 7.68 1.22 -6.92
CA LEU A 138 6.42 1.29 -6.20
C LEU A 138 6.22 2.63 -5.50
N LEU A 139 7.26 3.18 -4.85
CA LEU A 139 7.16 4.47 -4.17
C LEU A 139 6.89 5.61 -5.15
N ILE A 140 7.52 5.58 -6.33
CA ILE A 140 7.27 6.55 -7.41
C ILE A 140 5.81 6.46 -7.85
N GLY A 141 5.32 5.25 -8.16
CA GLY A 141 3.90 5.07 -8.50
C GLY A 141 2.96 5.51 -7.38
N ALA A 142 3.35 5.33 -6.12
CA ALA A 142 2.53 5.74 -4.98
C ALA A 142 2.41 7.27 -4.91
N ALA A 143 3.47 8.01 -5.24
CA ALA A 143 3.41 9.46 -5.38
C ALA A 143 2.48 9.92 -6.51
N ASP A 144 2.40 9.17 -7.61
CA ASP A 144 1.51 9.47 -8.73
C ASP A 144 0.03 9.14 -8.44
N LEU A 145 -0.24 8.11 -7.63
CA LEU A 145 -1.61 7.74 -7.22
C LEU A 145 -2.24 8.79 -6.30
N ALA A 146 -1.43 9.44 -5.46
CA ALA A 146 -1.92 10.41 -4.49
C ALA A 146 -2.44 11.69 -5.20
N PRO A 147 -3.72 12.07 -5.02
CA PRO A 147 -4.31 13.21 -5.72
C PRO A 147 -3.67 14.54 -5.30
N GLY A 148 -3.44 15.42 -6.28
CA GLY A 148 -3.02 16.80 -6.04
C GLY A 148 -1.53 17.01 -5.72
N GLY A 149 -0.68 16.02 -5.98
CA GLY A 149 0.77 16.14 -5.76
C GLY A 149 1.14 16.15 -4.28
N SER A 150 0.56 15.24 -3.50
CA SER A 150 0.72 15.13 -2.04
C SER A 150 2.19 15.19 -1.62
N LYS A 151 2.60 16.30 -0.99
CA LYS A 151 4.00 16.67 -0.73
C LYS A 151 4.64 16.02 0.49
N ALA A 152 4.10 14.92 0.99
CA ALA A 152 4.72 14.20 2.10
C ALA A 152 4.25 12.74 2.15
N ILE A 153 5.02 11.84 1.55
CA ILE A 153 5.01 10.42 1.90
C ILE A 153 5.98 10.27 3.06
N ARG A 154 5.49 9.92 4.25
CA ARG A 154 6.30 9.72 5.45
C ARG A 154 6.21 8.29 5.95
#